data_AF-A0A939HGK3-F1
#
_entry.id   AF-A0A939HGK3-F1
#
_cell.length_a   1.000
_cell.length_b   1.000
_cell.length_c   1.000
_cell.angle_alpha   90.00
_cell.angle_beta   90.00
_cell.angle_gamma   90.00
#
_symmetry.space_group_name_H-M   'P 1'
#
loop_
_entity.id
_entity.type
_entity.pdbx_description
1 polymer ?
#
loop_
_entity_poly.entity_id
_entity_poly.type
_entity_poly.pdbx_seq_one_letter_code
_entity_poly.pdbx_strand_id
1 'polypeptide(L)'
;MTLVSPSQSNPGDEIKAANVNDPVNQIAAVVNGNIDNTNISSVSGAKVQAGTINASAMDTATNVETRLSESLGNFVASGCVWSAISGLNGTMTAGVVYINGKRIVVAAITSQAFVASKDTYVSIDVNGTVGIANAVANNAASPTLPANSVWLAIVVTSGSAITSVNTGQIDAVAPVVSSRTLNICDTNGVLIYPYANQKLIGFARINTTFSTGPEADIPGLSTPVAIGAIGRKVKVSVYFPQMYNSVDSTRTQSFIHEDGSQVQAQYNRTWTTANGGNGAINMLVVRTPNTGLHTYKARMSTLSGTASMYADTNSAAFISVERE
;
A
#
# COMPACT_ATOMS: atom_id res chain seq x y z
N MET A 1 -11.07 -5.24 -51.50
CA MET A 1 -10.14 -4.16 -51.12
C MET A 1 -10.23 -3.12 -52.24
N THR A 2 -10.66 -1.90 -51.95
CA THR A 2 -10.81 -0.84 -52.96
C THR A 2 -9.41 -0.41 -53.41
N LEU A 3 -9.10 -0.55 -54.70
CA LEU A 3 -7.82 -0.06 -55.24
C LEU A 3 -7.80 1.47 -55.13
N VAL A 4 -6.67 2.02 -54.67
CA VAL A 4 -6.46 3.45 -54.56
C VAL A 4 -5.58 3.87 -55.72
N SER A 5 -6.20 4.42 -56.75
CA SER A 5 -5.45 5.01 -57.87
C SER A 5 -4.93 6.39 -57.46
N PRO A 6 -3.65 6.73 -57.69
CA PRO A 6 -3.14 8.08 -57.54
C PRO A 6 -3.99 9.08 -58.34
N SER A 7 -4.17 10.30 -57.82
CA SER A 7 -4.80 11.37 -58.61
C SER A 7 -3.94 11.68 -59.83
N GLN A 8 -4.51 11.53 -61.02
CA GLN A 8 -3.86 11.90 -62.27
C GLN A 8 -4.19 13.35 -62.63
N SER A 9 -3.30 13.99 -63.38
CA SER A 9 -3.48 15.37 -63.87
C SER A 9 -4.68 15.52 -64.80
N ASN A 10 -5.12 14.44 -65.45
CA ASN A 10 -6.32 14.42 -66.29
C ASN A 10 -7.37 13.45 -65.72
N PRO A 11 -8.60 13.91 -65.48
CA PRO A 11 -9.72 13.03 -65.13
C PRO A 11 -9.99 12.04 -66.27
N GLY A 12 -9.71 10.75 -66.05
CA GLY A 12 -9.97 9.67 -67.02
C GLY A 12 -8.75 8.85 -67.43
N ASP A 13 -7.54 9.32 -67.13
CA ASP A 13 -6.35 8.48 -67.25
C ASP A 13 -6.34 7.49 -66.06
N GLU A 14 -6.24 6.20 -66.36
CA GLU A 14 -6.03 5.14 -65.38
C GLU A 14 -4.57 4.66 -65.54
N ILE A 15 -3.80 4.68 -64.45
CA ILE A 15 -2.47 4.07 -64.43
C ILE A 15 -2.65 2.55 -64.47
N LYS A 16 -2.70 1.98 -65.68
CA LYS A 16 -2.81 0.53 -65.90
C LYS A 16 -1.47 -0.20 -65.76
N ALA A 17 -0.37 0.54 -65.68
CA ALA A 17 0.97 -0.03 -65.55
C ALA A 17 1.15 -0.62 -64.14
N ALA A 18 1.15 -1.94 -64.04
CA ALA A 18 1.23 -2.68 -62.77
C ALA A 18 2.44 -2.24 -61.91
N ASN A 19 3.59 -1.98 -62.53
CA ASN A 19 4.80 -1.53 -61.84
C ASN A 19 4.66 -0.17 -61.13
N VAL A 20 3.70 0.68 -61.52
CA VAL A 20 3.42 1.97 -60.88
C VAL A 20 2.22 1.86 -59.94
N ASN A 21 1.21 1.09 -60.32
CA ASN A 21 -0.03 0.96 -59.55
C ASN A 21 0.14 0.04 -58.32
N ASP A 22 0.92 -1.03 -58.42
CA ASP A 22 1.06 -2.03 -57.36
C ASP A 22 1.72 -1.46 -56.09
N PRO A 23 2.83 -0.68 -56.16
CA PRO A 23 3.44 -0.11 -54.96
C PRO A 23 2.52 0.87 -54.22
N VAL A 24 1.73 1.67 -54.96
CA VAL A 24 0.78 2.61 -54.35
C VAL A 24 -0.37 1.87 -53.68
N ASN A 25 -0.91 0.84 -54.34
CA ASN A 25 -1.94 -0.01 -53.74
C ASN A 25 -1.42 -0.79 -52.53
N GLN A 26 -0.15 -1.21 -52.54
CA GLN A 26 0.50 -1.80 -51.37
C GLN A 26 0.58 -0.79 -50.22
N ILE A 27 1.05 0.44 -50.46
CA ILE A 27 1.11 1.49 -49.44
C ILE A 27 -0.29 1.84 -48.92
N ALA A 28 -1.26 2.03 -49.81
CA ALA A 28 -2.64 2.34 -49.44
C ALA A 28 -3.28 1.20 -48.66
N ALA A 29 -2.98 -0.06 -48.99
CA ALA A 29 -3.41 -1.22 -48.22
C ALA A 29 -2.81 -1.21 -46.80
N VAL A 30 -1.53 -0.87 -46.65
CA VAL A 30 -0.89 -0.74 -45.33
C VAL A 30 -1.52 0.40 -44.52
N VAL A 31 -1.72 1.57 -45.13
CA VAL A 31 -2.24 2.78 -44.45
C VAL A 31 -3.73 2.69 -44.11
N ASN A 32 -4.55 2.06 -44.95
CA ASN A 32 -6.01 1.98 -44.77
C ASN A 32 -6.48 0.74 -43.99
N GLY A 33 -5.63 0.18 -43.12
CA GLY A 33 -6.07 -0.81 -42.12
C GLY A 33 -5.39 -2.18 -42.16
N ASN A 34 -4.39 -2.41 -43.03
CA ASN A 34 -3.57 -3.63 -42.99
C ASN A 34 -2.17 -3.36 -42.42
N ILE A 35 -2.11 -2.61 -41.32
CA ILE A 35 -0.95 -2.69 -40.44
C ILE A 35 -1.07 -4.06 -39.72
N ASP A 36 -0.54 -5.11 -40.36
CA ASP A 36 -0.57 -6.50 -39.90
C ASP A 36 0.79 -6.93 -39.30
N ASN A 37 0.90 -8.17 -38.82
CA ASN A 37 2.15 -8.70 -38.27
C ASN A 37 3.30 -8.70 -39.28
N THR A 38 3.02 -8.78 -40.59
CA THR A 38 4.03 -8.75 -41.65
C THR A 38 4.67 -7.35 -41.72
N ASN A 39 3.84 -6.31 -41.67
CA ASN A 39 4.25 -4.91 -41.77
C ASN A 39 4.72 -4.33 -40.41
N ILE A 40 4.27 -4.88 -39.29
CA ILE A 40 4.71 -4.53 -37.93
C ILE A 40 5.97 -5.29 -37.50
N SER A 41 6.36 -6.38 -38.19
CA SER A 41 7.51 -7.21 -37.79
C SER A 41 8.84 -6.44 -37.60
N SER A 42 8.96 -5.26 -38.21
CA SER A 42 10.11 -4.35 -38.10
C SER A 42 9.91 -3.13 -37.19
N VAL A 43 8.78 -3.03 -36.50
CA VAL A 43 8.51 -2.00 -35.49
C VAL A 43 9.27 -2.40 -34.23
N SER A 44 10.58 -2.18 -34.28
CA SER A 44 11.42 -2.19 -33.08
C SER A 44 11.01 -1.01 -32.19
N GLY A 45 11.25 -1.12 -30.88
CA GLY A 45 10.93 -0.05 -29.91
C GLY A 45 11.55 1.32 -30.22
N ALA A 46 12.50 1.41 -31.16
CA ALA A 46 13.02 2.68 -31.67
C ALA A 46 12.02 3.44 -32.57
N LYS A 47 11.10 2.74 -33.23
CA LYS A 47 10.06 3.32 -34.11
C LYS A 47 8.79 3.71 -33.36
N VAL A 48 8.58 3.18 -32.15
CA VAL A 48 7.51 3.59 -31.23
C VAL A 48 8.15 4.42 -30.14
N GLN A 49 8.15 5.74 -30.30
CA GLN A 49 8.68 6.60 -29.25
C GLN A 49 7.77 6.55 -28.02
N ALA A 50 8.35 6.67 -26.83
CA ALA A 50 7.57 6.73 -25.60
C ALA A 50 6.54 7.89 -25.70
N GLY A 51 5.29 7.61 -25.36
CA GLY A 51 4.21 8.59 -25.40
C GLY A 51 3.55 8.81 -26.77
N THR A 52 4.01 8.17 -27.86
CA THR A 52 3.32 8.28 -29.16
C THR A 52 2.06 7.44 -29.27
N ILE A 53 1.95 6.39 -28.45
CA ILE A 53 0.69 5.66 -28.24
C ILE A 53 0.10 6.19 -26.94
N ASN A 54 -0.73 7.21 -27.05
CA ASN A 54 -1.43 7.78 -25.89
C ASN A 54 -2.54 6.81 -25.46
N ALA A 55 -2.70 6.63 -24.15
CA ALA A 55 -3.79 5.88 -23.54
C ALA A 55 -5.16 6.32 -24.12
N SER A 56 -5.36 7.61 -24.39
CA SER A 56 -6.59 8.14 -24.97
C SER A 56 -6.88 7.66 -26.41
N ALA A 57 -5.88 7.11 -27.11
CA ALA A 57 -6.03 6.56 -28.45
C ALA A 57 -6.31 5.05 -28.46
N MET A 58 -6.22 4.39 -27.30
CA MET A 58 -6.54 2.97 -27.13
C MET A 58 -7.98 2.80 -26.68
N ASP A 59 -8.62 1.69 -27.06
CA ASP A 59 -9.92 1.34 -26.49
C ASP A 59 -9.77 0.94 -25.02
N THR A 60 -10.81 1.15 -24.21
CA THR A 60 -10.82 0.88 -22.78
C THR A 60 -10.38 -0.55 -22.41
N ALA A 61 -10.79 -1.57 -23.16
CA ALA A 61 -10.49 -2.97 -22.90
C ALA A 61 -9.02 -3.33 -23.19
N THR A 62 -8.37 -2.63 -24.12
CA THR A 62 -6.95 -2.84 -24.47
C THR A 62 -6.00 -1.83 -23.83
N ASN A 63 -6.51 -0.74 -23.27
CA ASN A 63 -5.73 0.30 -22.61
C ASN A 63 -5.03 -0.24 -21.36
N VAL A 64 -3.70 -0.31 -21.42
CA VAL A 64 -2.87 -0.87 -20.35
C VAL A 64 -2.96 -0.04 -19.05
N GLU A 65 -3.06 1.28 -19.14
CA GLU A 65 -3.21 2.14 -17.95
C GLU A 65 -4.56 1.86 -17.27
N THR A 66 -5.66 1.78 -18.03
CA THR A 66 -6.98 1.42 -17.49
C THR A 66 -6.94 0.06 -16.83
N ARG A 67 -6.44 -0.96 -17.53
CA ARG A 67 -6.38 -2.35 -17.01
C ARG A 67 -5.51 -2.46 -15.77
N LEU A 68 -4.38 -1.74 -15.71
CA LEU A 68 -3.55 -1.69 -14.52
C LEU A 68 -4.24 -0.93 -13.39
N SER A 69 -4.91 0.17 -13.65
CA SER A 69 -5.65 0.93 -12.63
C SER A 69 -6.84 0.14 -12.05
N GLU A 70 -7.47 -0.72 -12.84
CA GLU A 70 -8.55 -1.60 -12.40
C GLU A 70 -8.04 -2.80 -11.60
N SER A 71 -6.87 -3.32 -11.95
CA SER A 71 -6.31 -4.54 -11.34
C SER A 71 -5.36 -4.27 -10.17
N LEU A 72 -4.71 -3.11 -10.15
CA LEU A 72 -3.71 -2.72 -9.16
C LEU A 72 -4.08 -1.34 -8.59
N GLY A 73 -3.91 -1.18 -7.27
CA GLY A 73 -3.95 0.14 -6.64
C GLY A 73 -2.71 0.96 -6.96
N ASN A 74 -2.62 2.17 -6.40
CA ASN A 74 -1.41 2.98 -6.51
C ASN A 74 -0.29 2.39 -5.63
N PHE A 75 0.95 2.32 -6.14
CA PHE A 75 2.09 1.77 -5.42
C PHE A 75 3.43 2.35 -5.87
N VAL A 76 4.43 2.29 -5.01
CA VAL A 76 5.84 2.54 -5.30
C VAL A 76 6.48 1.24 -5.77
N ALA A 77 7.02 1.25 -6.97
CA ALA A 77 7.68 0.09 -7.57
C ALA A 77 9.15 -0.03 -7.12
N SER A 78 9.83 1.10 -6.98
CA SER A 78 11.23 1.18 -6.54
C SER A 78 11.63 2.60 -6.13
N GLY A 79 12.69 2.75 -5.34
CA GLY A 79 13.29 4.05 -5.04
C GLY A 79 12.40 4.98 -4.22
N CYS A 80 12.54 6.31 -4.34
CA CYS A 80 11.75 7.28 -3.55
C CYS A 80 11.93 7.13 -2.02
N VAL A 81 13.09 6.62 -1.58
CA VAL A 81 13.36 6.41 -0.16
C VAL A 81 13.94 7.69 0.44
N TRP A 82 13.32 8.18 1.51
CA TRP A 82 13.76 9.35 2.25
C TRP A 82 14.76 9.01 3.36
N SER A 83 15.74 9.88 3.56
CA SER A 83 16.69 9.81 4.68
C SER A 83 17.11 11.20 5.14
N ALA A 84 17.53 11.33 6.39
CA ALA A 84 18.08 12.57 6.92
C ALA A 84 19.54 12.76 6.46
N ILE A 85 19.94 14.00 6.19
CA ILE A 85 21.32 14.37 5.89
C ILE A 85 21.94 15.05 7.11
N SER A 86 21.51 16.28 7.41
CA SER A 86 21.99 17.07 8.54
C SER A 86 20.97 18.16 8.89
N GLY A 87 20.83 18.44 10.19
CA GLY A 87 19.82 19.37 10.68
C GLY A 87 18.43 19.04 10.13
N LEU A 88 17.75 20.04 9.56
CA LEU A 88 16.41 19.89 8.97
C LEU A 88 16.44 19.43 7.51
N ASN A 89 17.59 19.07 6.95
CA ASN A 89 17.71 18.65 5.55
C ASN A 89 17.62 17.14 5.39
N GLY A 90 16.77 16.70 4.47
CA GLY A 90 16.66 15.30 4.02
C GLY A 90 16.97 15.13 2.54
N THR A 91 17.16 13.88 2.11
CA THR A 91 17.38 13.48 0.71
C THR A 91 16.39 12.38 0.33
N MET A 92 16.07 12.27 -0.96
CA MET A 92 15.23 11.22 -1.53
C MET A 92 15.94 10.56 -2.72
N THR A 93 15.95 9.22 -2.76
CA THR A 93 16.45 8.50 -3.94
C THR A 93 15.50 8.65 -5.13
N ALA A 94 16.03 8.60 -6.36
CA ALA A 94 15.19 8.49 -7.56
C ALA A 94 14.41 7.16 -7.53
N GLY A 95 13.25 7.12 -8.17
CA GLY A 95 12.38 5.95 -8.12
C GLY A 95 11.29 5.92 -9.16
N VAL A 96 10.39 4.96 -9.01
CA VAL A 96 9.26 4.71 -9.90
C VAL A 96 8.01 4.46 -9.08
N VAL A 97 6.93 5.15 -9.44
CA VAL A 97 5.61 5.03 -8.80
C VAL A 97 4.56 4.74 -9.87
N TYR A 98 3.56 3.94 -9.52
CA TYR A 98 2.36 3.72 -10.31
C TYR A 98 1.18 4.43 -9.65
N ILE A 99 0.55 5.37 -10.36
CA ILE A 99 -0.61 6.12 -9.89
C ILE A 99 -1.67 6.07 -10.98
N ASN A 100 -2.86 5.56 -10.66
CA ASN A 100 -3.97 5.35 -11.59
C ASN A 100 -3.52 4.57 -12.84
N GLY A 101 -2.75 3.50 -12.65
CA GLY A 101 -2.20 2.67 -13.73
C GLY A 101 -1.03 3.28 -14.51
N LYS A 102 -0.73 4.57 -14.35
CA LYS A 102 0.37 5.26 -15.03
C LYS A 102 1.70 5.05 -14.32
N ARG A 103 2.73 4.66 -15.06
CA ARG A 103 4.13 4.57 -14.58
C ARG A 103 4.79 5.94 -14.59
N ILE A 104 5.29 6.37 -13.45
CA ILE A 104 5.87 7.70 -13.23
C ILE A 104 7.30 7.53 -12.74
N VAL A 105 8.25 8.17 -13.42
CA VAL A 105 9.66 8.26 -12.98
C VAL A 105 9.81 9.51 -12.14
N VAL A 106 10.38 9.35 -10.94
CA VAL A 106 10.55 10.43 -9.98
C VAL A 106 12.04 10.70 -9.80
N ALA A 107 12.43 11.96 -9.97
CA ALA A 107 13.82 12.38 -9.83
C ALA A 107 14.28 12.31 -8.37
N ALA A 108 15.58 12.10 -8.17
CA ALA A 108 16.18 12.18 -6.83
C ALA A 108 16.12 13.63 -6.31
N ILE A 109 15.92 13.78 -5.01
CA ILE A 109 16.04 15.07 -4.32
C ILE A 109 17.31 15.01 -3.50
N THR A 110 18.31 15.82 -3.86
CA THR A 110 19.62 15.83 -3.21
C THR A 110 19.61 16.52 -1.85
N SER A 111 18.74 17.53 -1.68
CA SER A 111 18.54 18.22 -0.41
C SER A 111 17.18 18.89 -0.37
N GLN A 112 16.41 18.61 0.67
CA GLN A 112 15.16 19.27 0.99
C GLN A 112 15.19 19.75 2.43
N ALA A 113 15.02 21.06 2.64
CA ALA A 113 14.85 21.63 3.96
C ALA A 113 13.40 21.44 4.42
N PHE A 114 13.22 20.81 5.58
CA PHE A 114 11.92 20.67 6.24
C PHE A 114 11.70 21.80 7.26
N VAL A 115 10.44 22.12 7.51
CA VAL A 115 10.07 23.11 8.51
C VAL A 115 10.26 22.52 9.91
N ALA A 116 10.90 23.24 10.81
CA ALA A 116 11.12 22.81 12.19
C ALA A 116 9.80 22.54 12.94
N SER A 117 9.83 21.57 13.85
CA SER A 117 8.70 21.20 14.74
C SER A 117 7.41 20.83 13.99
N LYS A 118 7.57 20.11 12.87
CA LYS A 118 6.48 19.61 12.04
C LYS A 118 6.60 18.12 11.74
N ASP A 119 5.43 17.49 11.62
CA ASP A 119 5.23 16.25 10.89
C ASP A 119 4.89 16.61 9.45
N THR A 120 5.75 16.24 8.50
CA THR A 120 5.58 16.55 7.08
C THR A 120 5.24 15.29 6.30
N TYR A 121 4.06 15.28 5.68
CA TYR A 121 3.57 14.17 4.87
C TYR A 121 4.01 14.38 3.42
N VAL A 122 4.90 13.52 2.95
CA VAL A 122 5.45 13.62 1.59
C VAL A 122 4.57 12.85 0.62
N SER A 123 4.06 13.50 -0.41
CA SER A 123 3.26 12.87 -1.46
C SER A 123 3.95 12.89 -2.81
N ILE A 124 3.55 12.00 -3.72
CA ILE A 124 3.88 12.10 -5.15
C ILE A 124 2.58 12.11 -5.94
N ASP A 125 2.46 13.06 -6.87
CA ASP A 125 1.31 13.17 -7.78
C ASP A 125 1.51 12.39 -9.10
N VAL A 126 0.45 12.32 -9.91
CA VAL A 126 0.44 11.65 -11.23
C VAL A 126 1.41 12.24 -12.27
N ASN A 127 2.01 13.40 -11.99
CA ASN A 127 3.01 14.07 -12.80
C ASN A 127 4.44 13.84 -12.28
N GLY A 128 4.60 13.15 -11.15
CA GLY A 128 5.90 12.91 -10.51
C GLY A 128 6.36 14.06 -9.61
N THR A 129 5.49 15.03 -9.32
CA THR A 129 5.80 16.15 -8.42
C THR A 129 5.79 15.65 -6.98
N VAL A 130 6.86 15.94 -6.25
CA VAL A 130 6.97 15.62 -4.82
C VAL A 130 6.36 16.75 -3.98
N GLY A 131 5.28 16.46 -3.28
CA GLY A 131 4.59 17.40 -2.40
C GLY A 131 5.15 17.36 -0.98
N ILE A 132 5.70 18.49 -0.52
CA ILE A 132 6.30 18.68 0.83
C ILE A 132 5.56 19.71 1.68
N ALA A 133 4.50 20.33 1.14
CA ALA A 133 3.74 21.38 1.82
C ALA A 133 2.73 20.84 2.85
N ASN A 134 2.57 19.52 2.93
CA ASN A 134 1.60 18.87 3.83
C ASN A 134 2.16 18.74 5.27
N ALA A 135 2.62 19.86 5.82
CA ALA A 135 3.22 19.92 7.15
C ALA A 135 2.18 20.33 8.21
N VAL A 136 2.11 19.55 9.29
CA VAL A 136 1.24 19.81 10.44
C VAL A 136 2.08 19.93 11.71
N ALA A 137 1.52 20.50 12.78
CA ALA A 137 2.21 20.48 14.07
C ALA A 137 2.53 19.04 14.50
N ASN A 138 3.65 18.82 15.18
CA ASN A 138 4.00 17.49 15.67
C ASN A 138 2.84 16.87 16.44
N ASN A 139 2.54 15.62 16.12
CA ASN A 139 1.49 14.80 16.68
C ASN A 139 0.05 15.21 16.31
N ALA A 140 -0.13 16.17 15.40
CA ALA A 140 -1.44 16.54 14.87
C ALA A 140 -1.93 15.54 13.81
N ALA A 141 -3.24 15.47 13.59
CA ALA A 141 -3.83 14.59 12.59
C ALA A 141 -3.23 14.81 11.19
N SER A 142 -3.07 13.71 10.44
CA SER A 142 -2.58 13.73 9.07
C SER A 142 -3.50 14.55 8.16
N PRO A 143 -2.95 15.34 7.23
CA PRO A 143 -3.73 16.05 6.24
C PRO A 143 -4.42 15.07 5.29
N THR A 144 -5.44 15.54 4.57
CA THR A 144 -6.05 14.77 3.48
C THR A 144 -5.02 14.53 2.38
N LEU A 145 -4.91 13.28 1.91
CA LEU A 145 -4.07 12.94 0.76
C LEU A 145 -4.52 13.77 -0.46
N PRO A 146 -3.62 14.50 -1.13
CA PRO A 146 -3.97 15.19 -2.37
C PRO A 146 -4.51 14.24 -3.43
N ALA A 147 -5.45 14.71 -4.26
CA ALA A 147 -6.02 13.89 -5.33
C ALA A 147 -4.92 13.38 -6.28
N ASN A 148 -5.14 12.19 -6.86
CA ASN A 148 -4.21 11.56 -7.81
C ASN A 148 -2.77 11.47 -7.29
N SER A 149 -2.63 11.19 -5.99
CA SER A 149 -1.33 11.10 -5.32
C SER A 149 -1.22 9.82 -4.48
N VAL A 150 -0.02 9.56 -4.00
CA VAL A 150 0.26 8.57 -2.94
C VAL A 150 1.06 9.21 -1.83
N TRP A 151 0.88 8.73 -0.59
CA TRP A 151 1.82 9.02 0.48
C TRP A 151 3.09 8.21 0.29
N LEU A 152 4.23 8.88 0.40
CA LEU A 152 5.55 8.30 0.30
C LEU A 152 6.23 8.21 1.66
N ALA A 153 6.14 9.27 2.46
CA ALA A 153 6.83 9.31 3.73
C ALA A 153 6.15 10.23 4.74
N ILE A 154 6.48 10.05 6.01
CA ILE A 154 6.28 11.04 7.06
C ILE A 154 7.65 11.40 7.61
N VAL A 155 7.99 12.69 7.56
CA VAL A 155 9.23 13.24 8.09
C VAL A 155 8.90 14.07 9.34
N VAL A 156 9.43 13.67 10.48
CA VAL A 156 9.23 14.36 11.76
C VAL A 156 10.46 15.19 12.06
N THR A 157 10.23 16.43 12.46
CA THR A 157 11.30 17.36 12.81
C THR A 157 11.14 17.88 14.24
N SER A 158 12.28 18.14 14.86
CA SER A 158 12.41 18.95 16.06
C SER A 158 12.64 20.42 15.71
N GLY A 159 13.06 21.22 16.68
CA GLY A 159 13.49 22.60 16.44
C GLY A 159 14.69 22.74 15.50
N SER A 160 15.54 21.71 15.37
CA SER A 160 16.82 21.81 14.64
C SER A 160 17.20 20.59 13.81
N ALA A 161 16.48 19.48 13.91
CA ALA A 161 16.83 18.24 13.21
C ALA A 161 15.62 17.42 12.76
N ILE A 162 15.77 16.64 11.68
CA ILE A 162 14.89 15.50 11.39
C ILE A 162 15.12 14.43 12.46
N THR A 163 14.07 14.06 13.19
CA THR A 163 14.13 13.07 14.27
C THR A 163 13.69 11.69 13.84
N SER A 164 12.82 11.60 12.83
CA SER A 164 12.43 10.33 12.22
C SER A 164 11.94 10.53 10.80
N VAL A 165 12.11 9.48 10.00
CA VAL A 165 11.53 9.34 8.67
C VAL A 165 10.88 7.96 8.64
N ASN A 166 9.58 7.90 8.34
CA ASN A 166 8.92 6.64 8.04
C ASN A 166 8.54 6.59 6.56
N THR A 167 8.98 5.54 5.86
CA THR A 167 8.62 5.21 4.47
C THR A 167 7.88 3.87 4.42
N GLY A 168 6.92 3.67 5.32
CA GLY A 168 6.04 2.49 5.36
C GLY A 168 6.67 1.22 5.93
N GLN A 169 7.75 1.31 6.70
CA GLN A 169 8.36 0.13 7.32
C GLN A 169 7.60 -0.31 8.58
N ILE A 170 7.38 -1.62 8.72
CA ILE A 170 6.70 -2.25 9.88
C ILE A 170 7.43 -2.01 11.20
N ASP A 171 8.75 -1.84 11.14
CA ASP A 171 9.66 -1.75 12.29
C ASP A 171 10.45 -0.44 12.37
N ALA A 172 10.15 0.55 11.52
CA ALA A 172 10.77 1.86 11.69
C ALA A 172 10.41 2.44 13.06
N VAL A 173 11.28 3.25 13.64
CA VAL A 173 10.92 4.12 14.77
C VAL A 173 9.88 5.10 14.23
N ALA A 174 8.62 4.70 14.31
CA ALA A 174 7.56 5.45 13.69
C ALA A 174 7.26 6.71 14.49
N PRO A 175 6.89 7.79 13.78
CA PRO A 175 6.22 8.92 14.39
C PRO A 175 5.04 8.44 15.24
N VAL A 176 4.96 8.88 16.49
CA VAL A 176 3.77 8.67 17.34
C VAL A 176 2.88 9.88 17.20
N VAL A 177 1.98 9.86 16.23
CA VAL A 177 1.07 10.98 15.98
C VAL A 177 -0.24 10.76 16.72
N SER A 178 -0.66 11.70 17.57
CA SER A 178 -1.88 11.58 18.39
C SER A 178 -1.93 10.27 19.19
N SER A 179 -0.81 9.88 19.81
CA SER A 179 -0.64 8.63 20.57
C SER A 179 -0.74 7.35 19.72
N ARG A 180 -0.60 7.45 18.40
CA ARG A 180 -0.66 6.32 17.47
C ARG A 180 0.64 6.19 16.70
N THR A 181 1.20 4.98 16.71
CA THR A 181 2.40 4.64 15.95
C THR A 181 2.05 4.48 14.47
N LEU A 182 2.59 5.36 13.62
CA LEU A 182 2.36 5.31 12.17
C LEU A 182 3.41 4.43 11.51
N ASN A 183 3.24 3.09 11.49
CA ASN A 183 4.20 2.18 10.84
C ASN A 183 3.88 1.96 9.35
N ILE A 184 2.60 1.83 9.01
CA ILE A 184 2.15 1.38 7.67
C ILE A 184 1.11 2.34 7.07
N CYS A 185 0.28 2.94 7.91
CA CYS A 185 -0.76 3.88 7.51
C CYS A 185 -0.61 5.19 8.29
N ASP A 186 -1.14 6.28 7.75
CA ASP A 186 -1.31 7.55 8.46
C ASP A 186 -2.47 7.50 9.47
N THR A 187 -2.75 8.61 10.17
CA THR A 187 -3.85 8.66 11.16
C THR A 187 -5.24 8.53 10.52
N ASN A 188 -5.37 8.80 9.22
CA ASN A 188 -6.58 8.61 8.43
C ASN A 188 -6.67 7.18 7.85
N GLY A 189 -5.67 6.34 8.13
CA GLY A 189 -5.53 4.95 7.68
C GLY A 189 -5.16 4.80 6.19
N VAL A 190 -4.66 5.85 5.56
CA VAL A 190 -4.09 5.81 4.21
C VAL A 190 -2.69 5.19 4.27
N LEU A 191 -2.40 4.23 3.38
CA LEU A 191 -1.08 3.59 3.31
C LEU A 191 0.02 4.62 3.03
N ILE A 192 1.10 4.54 3.81
CA ILE A 192 2.36 5.25 3.58
C ILE A 192 3.25 4.31 2.80
N TYR A 193 3.76 4.77 1.66
CA TYR A 193 4.61 3.99 0.77
C TYR A 193 3.95 2.63 0.41
N PRO A 194 2.83 2.63 -0.32
CA PRO A 194 2.21 1.39 -0.75
C PRO A 194 3.16 0.63 -1.68
N TYR A 195 3.44 -0.65 -1.44
CA TYR A 195 4.21 -1.51 -2.37
C TYR A 195 3.27 -2.41 -3.19
N ALA A 196 3.75 -2.87 -4.35
CA ALA A 196 3.03 -3.88 -5.13
C ALA A 196 2.74 -5.11 -4.27
N ASN A 197 1.49 -5.56 -4.24
CA ASN A 197 1.03 -6.72 -3.46
C ASN A 197 1.19 -6.57 -1.93
N GLN A 198 1.29 -5.34 -1.41
CA GLN A 198 1.28 -5.13 0.04
C GLN A 198 -0.07 -5.56 0.62
N LYS A 199 -0.05 -6.72 1.29
CA LYS A 199 -1.23 -7.24 2.00
C LYS A 199 -1.36 -6.63 3.38
N LEU A 200 -0.26 -6.46 4.10
CA LEU A 200 -0.28 -5.93 5.47
C LEU A 200 -0.69 -4.45 5.50
N ILE A 201 -1.76 -4.14 6.23
CA ILE A 201 -2.36 -2.81 6.37
C ILE A 201 -2.48 -2.34 7.82
N GLY A 202 -2.25 -3.24 8.78
CA GLY A 202 -2.20 -2.93 10.20
C GLY A 202 -1.28 -3.92 10.91
N PHE A 203 -0.50 -3.44 11.86
CA PHE A 203 0.40 -4.28 12.64
C PHE A 203 0.67 -3.63 14.01
N ALA A 204 0.60 -4.42 15.06
CA ALA A 204 1.07 -4.02 16.38
C ALA A 204 1.73 -5.21 17.08
N ARG A 205 2.80 -4.97 17.84
CA ARG A 205 3.54 -5.99 18.57
C ARG A 205 3.85 -5.54 19.99
N ILE A 206 4.02 -6.51 20.87
CA ILE A 206 4.56 -6.32 22.22
C ILE A 206 5.66 -7.33 22.51
N ASN A 207 6.65 -6.90 23.28
CA ASN A 207 7.78 -7.71 23.74
C ASN A 207 7.75 -7.88 25.27
N THR A 208 6.55 -7.74 25.86
CA THR A 208 6.34 -7.77 27.30
C THR A 208 5.15 -8.66 27.60
N THR A 209 5.33 -9.57 28.55
CA THR A 209 4.25 -10.42 29.05
C THR A 209 3.10 -9.58 29.57
N PHE A 210 1.87 -9.97 29.24
CA PHE A 210 0.65 -9.36 29.74
C PHE A 210 -0.13 -10.36 30.59
N SER A 211 -0.69 -9.89 31.71
CA SER A 211 -1.47 -10.70 32.64
C SER A 211 -2.78 -10.01 33.00
N THR A 212 -3.86 -10.78 33.11
CA THR A 212 -5.19 -10.27 33.53
C THR A 212 -6.01 -11.33 34.25
N GLY A 213 -6.93 -10.87 35.10
CA GLY A 213 -8.02 -11.68 35.65
C GLY A 213 -9.29 -11.56 34.79
N PRO A 214 -10.01 -10.43 34.85
CA PRO A 214 -11.17 -10.18 33.99
C PRO A 214 -10.77 -9.97 32.52
N GLU A 215 -11.76 -9.93 31.64
CA GLU A 215 -11.52 -9.60 30.23
C GLU A 215 -10.94 -8.18 30.09
N ALA A 216 -9.75 -8.11 29.50
CA ALA A 216 -9.04 -6.85 29.30
C ALA A 216 -8.42 -6.77 27.91
N ASP A 217 -8.31 -5.53 27.41
CA ASP A 217 -7.47 -5.21 26.26
C ASP A 217 -6.02 -5.52 26.61
N ILE A 218 -5.30 -6.17 25.69
CA ILE A 218 -3.86 -6.33 25.82
C ILE A 218 -3.21 -5.01 25.37
N PRO A 219 -2.57 -4.23 26.26
CA PRO A 219 -1.97 -2.96 25.89
C PRO A 219 -0.92 -3.16 24.79
N GLY A 220 -0.94 -2.31 23.77
CA GLY A 220 -0.01 -2.40 22.64
C GLY A 220 -0.38 -3.40 21.53
N LEU A 221 -1.38 -4.27 21.73
CA LEU A 221 -1.94 -5.11 20.66
C LEU A 221 -3.26 -4.55 20.12
N SER A 222 -3.18 -3.32 19.64
CA SER A 222 -4.28 -2.61 18.97
C SER A 222 -3.75 -1.95 17.71
N THR A 223 -4.42 -2.17 16.57
CA THR A 223 -4.06 -1.54 15.30
C THR A 223 -5.29 -0.93 14.64
N PRO A 224 -5.30 0.39 14.39
CA PRO A 224 -6.29 1.01 13.54
C PRO A 224 -6.02 0.67 12.07
N VAL A 225 -7.07 0.51 11.28
CA VAL A 225 -7.01 0.16 9.86
C VAL A 225 -8.14 0.91 9.15
N ALA A 226 -7.83 1.70 8.12
CA ALA A 226 -8.88 2.25 7.26
C ALA A 226 -9.22 1.31 6.11
N ILE A 227 -10.52 1.16 5.92
CA ILE A 227 -11.13 0.36 4.87
C ILE A 227 -11.68 1.35 3.85
N GLY A 228 -10.99 1.47 2.72
CA GLY A 228 -11.28 2.50 1.73
C GLY A 228 -12.44 2.21 0.77
N ALA A 229 -12.96 0.97 0.73
CA ALA A 229 -14.11 0.62 -0.11
C ALA A 229 -14.93 -0.50 0.54
N ILE A 230 -16.26 -0.44 0.37
CA ILE A 230 -17.20 -1.46 0.82
C ILE A 230 -16.84 -2.80 0.16
N GLY A 231 -16.99 -3.89 0.91
CA GLY A 231 -16.79 -5.25 0.38
C GLY A 231 -15.34 -5.73 0.38
N ARG A 232 -14.38 -4.88 0.80
CA ARG A 232 -12.99 -5.31 1.00
C ARG A 232 -12.91 -6.27 2.18
N LYS A 233 -12.37 -7.45 1.92
CA LYS A 233 -12.07 -8.41 2.97
C LYS A 233 -10.72 -8.12 3.61
N VAL A 234 -10.66 -8.33 4.92
CA VAL A 234 -9.44 -8.28 5.69
C VAL A 234 -9.28 -9.55 6.50
N LYS A 235 -8.04 -10.04 6.57
CA LYS A 235 -7.63 -11.13 7.43
C LYS A 235 -6.92 -10.54 8.64
N VAL A 236 -7.50 -10.73 9.83
CA VAL A 236 -6.90 -10.33 11.10
C VAL A 236 -6.29 -11.56 11.74
N SER A 237 -5.01 -11.49 12.10
CA SER A 237 -4.29 -12.57 12.77
C SER A 237 -3.70 -12.09 14.09
N VAL A 238 -3.84 -12.89 15.13
CA VAL A 238 -3.24 -12.64 16.44
C VAL A 238 -2.39 -13.84 16.82
N TYR A 239 -1.17 -13.57 17.26
CA TYR A 239 -0.20 -14.57 17.67
C TYR A 239 0.29 -14.32 19.08
N PHE A 240 0.32 -15.40 19.87
CA PHE A 240 0.95 -15.44 21.19
C PHE A 240 1.94 -16.60 21.22
N PRO A 241 3.22 -16.37 21.59
CA PRO A 241 4.21 -17.45 21.71
C PRO A 241 3.81 -18.53 22.72
N GLN A 242 3.20 -18.10 23.84
CA GLN A 242 2.73 -18.98 24.90
C GLN A 242 1.66 -18.27 25.73
N MET A 243 0.74 -19.04 26.28
CA MET A 243 -0.18 -18.59 27.33
C MET A 243 -0.06 -19.51 28.55
N TYR A 244 -0.46 -19.04 29.73
CA TYR A 244 -0.51 -19.83 30.97
C TYR A 244 -1.53 -19.21 31.94
N ASN A 245 -1.91 -19.95 32.98
CA ASN A 245 -2.81 -19.46 34.02
C ASN A 245 -2.28 -19.85 35.41
N SER A 246 -2.44 -18.96 36.39
CA SER A 246 -1.97 -19.17 37.76
C SER A 246 -2.74 -20.23 38.55
N VAL A 247 -3.92 -20.65 38.09
CA VAL A 247 -4.73 -21.70 38.73
C VAL A 247 -4.99 -22.86 37.77
N ASP A 248 -5.20 -24.05 38.33
CA ASP A 248 -5.60 -25.23 37.60
C ASP A 248 -7.12 -25.24 37.35
N SER A 249 -7.56 -26.18 36.51
CA SER A 249 -8.96 -26.44 36.13
C SER A 249 -9.76 -25.21 35.66
N THR A 250 -9.08 -24.16 35.19
CA THR A 250 -9.71 -22.91 34.74
C THR A 250 -9.65 -22.72 33.23
N ARG A 251 -10.59 -21.95 32.70
CA ARG A 251 -10.62 -21.58 31.29
C ARG A 251 -9.94 -20.22 31.09
N THR A 252 -8.98 -20.17 30.20
CA THR A 252 -8.44 -18.94 29.63
C THR A 252 -8.95 -18.76 28.22
N GLN A 253 -9.26 -17.53 27.87
CA GLN A 253 -9.94 -17.14 26.65
C GLN A 253 -9.16 -16.02 25.97
N SER A 254 -9.01 -16.08 24.65
CA SER A 254 -8.48 -14.97 23.85
C SER A 254 -9.43 -14.62 22.72
N PHE A 255 -9.48 -13.32 22.39
CA PHE A 255 -10.45 -12.74 21.48
C PHE A 255 -9.81 -11.78 20.49
N ILE A 256 -10.45 -11.63 19.33
CA ILE A 256 -10.22 -10.52 18.40
C ILE A 256 -11.46 -9.63 18.43
N HIS A 257 -11.28 -8.34 18.73
CA HIS A 257 -12.33 -7.33 18.70
C HIS A 257 -12.13 -6.36 17.52
N GLU A 258 -13.22 -5.88 16.95
CA GLU A 258 -13.34 -4.79 15.98
C GLU A 258 -14.25 -3.74 16.61
N ASP A 259 -13.74 -2.53 16.83
CA ASP A 259 -14.50 -1.39 17.39
C ASP A 259 -15.26 -1.72 18.68
N GLY A 260 -14.63 -2.51 19.55
CA GLY A 260 -15.18 -2.96 20.83
C GLY A 260 -16.04 -4.22 20.75
N SER A 261 -16.52 -4.60 19.56
CA SER A 261 -17.29 -5.82 19.35
C SER A 261 -16.39 -7.03 19.09
N GLN A 262 -16.67 -8.17 19.70
CA GLN A 262 -15.95 -9.41 19.41
C GLN A 262 -16.28 -9.89 17.99
N VAL A 263 -15.25 -10.19 17.18
CA VAL A 263 -15.43 -10.57 15.77
C VAL A 263 -14.93 -11.97 15.41
N GLN A 264 -14.08 -12.56 16.24
CA GLN A 264 -13.64 -13.94 16.11
C GLN A 264 -14.11 -14.75 17.32
N ALA A 265 -14.52 -16.00 17.07
CA ALA A 265 -14.82 -16.94 18.13
C ALA A 265 -13.56 -17.25 18.95
N GLN A 266 -13.78 -17.34 20.25
CA GLN A 266 -12.80 -17.46 21.31
C GLN A 266 -11.81 -18.62 21.09
N TYR A 267 -10.52 -18.39 21.31
CA TYR A 267 -9.60 -19.52 21.60
C TYR A 267 -9.80 -19.93 23.06
N ASN A 268 -10.24 -21.17 23.29
CA ASN A 268 -10.59 -21.67 24.61
C ASN A 268 -9.56 -22.69 25.04
N ARG A 269 -8.89 -22.46 26.16
CA ARG A 269 -8.09 -23.50 26.81
C ARG A 269 -8.51 -23.68 28.25
N THR A 270 -8.81 -24.93 28.61
CA THR A 270 -8.92 -25.35 30.01
C THR A 270 -7.55 -25.85 30.47
N TRP A 271 -7.06 -25.28 31.56
CA TRP A 271 -5.79 -25.65 32.16
C TRP A 271 -5.98 -26.81 33.11
N THR A 272 -5.16 -27.86 33.02
CA THR A 272 -5.19 -28.99 33.98
C THR A 272 -4.11 -28.87 35.05
N THR A 273 -3.22 -27.88 34.92
CA THR A 273 -2.11 -27.64 35.85
C THR A 273 -1.85 -26.13 35.92
N ALA A 274 -1.78 -25.61 37.13
CA ALA A 274 -1.40 -24.22 37.37
C ALA A 274 0.00 -23.94 36.80
N ASN A 275 0.15 -22.79 36.15
CA ASN A 275 1.35 -22.35 35.44
C ASN A 275 1.85 -23.31 34.35
N GLY A 276 1.00 -24.25 33.90
CA GLY A 276 1.30 -25.02 32.69
C GLY A 276 1.43 -24.07 31.50
N GLY A 277 2.46 -24.23 30.68
CA GLY A 277 2.60 -23.49 29.43
C GLY A 277 1.70 -24.05 28.33
N ASN A 278 1.19 -23.21 27.44
CA ASN A 278 0.77 -23.64 26.11
C ASN A 278 1.87 -23.43 25.10
N GLY A 279 1.88 -24.26 24.07
CA GLY A 279 2.52 -23.87 22.83
C GLY A 279 1.86 -22.62 22.24
N ALA A 280 2.42 -22.16 21.12
CA ALA A 280 1.97 -20.94 20.49
C ALA A 280 0.49 -20.99 20.08
N ILE A 281 -0.17 -19.85 20.24
CA ILE A 281 -1.59 -19.66 19.91
C ILE A 281 -1.67 -18.75 18.69
N ASN A 282 -2.38 -19.22 17.68
CA ASN A 282 -2.68 -18.50 16.46
C ASN A 282 -4.20 -18.36 16.33
N MET A 283 -4.69 -17.12 16.33
CA MET A 283 -6.10 -16.81 16.03
C MET A 283 -6.18 -16.08 14.71
N LEU A 284 -7.19 -16.41 13.90
CA LEU A 284 -7.40 -15.80 12.59
C LEU A 284 -8.88 -15.58 12.34
N VAL A 285 -9.24 -14.42 11.82
CA VAL A 285 -10.58 -14.12 11.31
C VAL A 285 -10.51 -13.40 9.97
N VAL A 286 -11.40 -13.75 9.06
CA VAL A 286 -11.64 -13.00 7.83
C VAL A 286 -12.93 -12.20 8.00
N ARG A 287 -12.85 -10.89 7.74
CA ARG A 287 -13.95 -9.93 7.93
C ARG A 287 -14.17 -9.14 6.66
N THR A 288 -15.41 -8.71 6.45
CA THR A 288 -15.78 -7.71 5.44
C THR A 288 -16.28 -6.46 6.17
N PRO A 289 -15.39 -5.65 6.77
CA PRO A 289 -15.77 -4.43 7.45
C PRO A 289 -16.42 -3.42 6.49
N ASN A 290 -17.17 -2.48 7.05
CA ASN A 290 -17.70 -1.36 6.28
C ASN A 290 -16.57 -0.40 5.87
N THR A 291 -16.87 0.59 5.03
CA THR A 291 -15.91 1.67 4.77
C THR A 291 -15.74 2.53 6.01
N GLY A 292 -14.51 2.93 6.32
CA GLY A 292 -14.20 3.76 7.48
C GLY A 292 -12.95 3.31 8.21
N LEU A 293 -12.71 3.94 9.36
CA LEU A 293 -11.63 3.58 10.26
C LEU A 293 -12.13 2.53 11.26
N HIS A 294 -11.47 1.38 11.29
CA HIS A 294 -11.74 0.29 12.22
C HIS A 294 -10.55 0.06 13.13
N THR A 295 -10.79 -0.31 14.39
CA THR A 295 -9.74 -0.67 15.34
C THR A 295 -9.83 -2.13 15.70
N TYR A 296 -8.80 -2.89 15.32
CA TYR A 296 -8.66 -4.29 15.70
C TYR A 296 -7.83 -4.41 16.98
N LYS A 297 -8.27 -5.25 17.91
CA LYS A 297 -7.62 -5.47 19.22
C LYS A 297 -7.58 -6.94 19.60
N ALA A 298 -6.49 -7.33 20.26
CA ALA A 298 -6.43 -8.59 21.00
C ALA A 298 -6.89 -8.36 22.44
N ARG A 299 -7.76 -9.25 22.94
CA ARG A 299 -8.19 -9.27 24.35
C ARG A 299 -7.99 -10.66 24.96
N MET A 300 -7.86 -10.71 26.27
CA MET A 300 -7.72 -11.96 27.02
C MET A 300 -8.59 -11.92 28.27
N SER A 301 -9.12 -13.06 28.69
CA SER A 301 -9.86 -13.22 29.96
C SER A 301 -9.60 -14.58 30.59
N THR A 302 -9.93 -14.71 31.87
CA THR A 302 -10.06 -16.02 32.51
C THR A 302 -11.26 -16.09 33.44
N LEU A 303 -11.82 -17.30 33.63
CA LEU A 303 -12.89 -17.55 34.58
C LEU A 303 -12.42 -17.42 36.05
N SER A 304 -11.16 -17.75 36.32
CA SER A 304 -10.56 -17.68 37.65
C SER A 304 -9.04 -17.58 37.56
N GLY A 305 -8.41 -17.05 38.62
CA GLY A 305 -6.96 -16.86 38.66
C GLY A 305 -6.48 -15.70 37.77
N THR A 306 -5.23 -15.79 37.32
CA THR A 306 -4.60 -14.82 36.43
C THR A 306 -4.15 -15.53 35.16
N ALA A 307 -4.74 -15.17 34.03
CA ALA A 307 -4.24 -15.56 32.72
C ALA A 307 -3.06 -14.67 32.35
N SER A 308 -2.03 -15.27 31.76
CA SER A 308 -0.87 -14.55 31.25
C SER A 308 -0.56 -15.01 29.84
N MET A 309 -0.11 -14.06 29.03
CA MET A 309 0.38 -14.29 27.69
C MET A 309 1.84 -13.85 27.65
N TYR A 310 2.70 -14.80 27.32
CA TYR A 310 4.15 -14.60 27.26
C TYR A 310 4.52 -13.79 26.03
N ALA A 311 5.36 -12.78 26.22
CA ALA A 311 6.09 -12.12 25.15
C ALA A 311 7.42 -11.58 25.69
N ASP A 312 8.46 -11.66 24.87
CA ASP A 312 9.79 -11.09 25.10
C ASP A 312 10.38 -10.54 23.79
N THR A 313 11.66 -10.15 23.80
CA THR A 313 12.35 -9.63 22.60
C THR A 313 12.65 -10.69 21.53
N ASN A 314 12.69 -11.96 21.89
CA ASN A 314 12.98 -13.10 21.00
C ASN A 314 11.71 -13.81 20.51
N SER A 315 10.58 -13.54 21.15
CA SER A 315 9.28 -14.18 20.95
C SER A 315 8.20 -13.16 21.27
N ALA A 316 7.99 -12.24 20.33
CA ALA A 316 7.00 -11.19 20.45
C ALA A 316 5.58 -11.73 20.23
N ALA A 317 4.61 -11.13 20.92
CA ALA A 317 3.20 -11.27 20.58
C ALA A 317 2.81 -10.17 19.58
N PHE A 318 1.90 -10.48 18.65
CA PHE A 318 1.48 -9.51 17.64
C PHE A 318 0.02 -9.66 17.21
N ILE A 319 -0.51 -8.58 16.66
CA ILE A 319 -1.72 -8.53 15.85
C ILE A 319 -1.36 -7.97 14.48
N SER A 320 -1.79 -8.64 13.41
CA SER A 320 -1.65 -8.19 12.04
C SER A 320 -3.00 -8.13 11.35
N VAL A 321 -3.15 -7.19 10.42
CA VAL A 321 -4.32 -7.06 9.57
C VAL A 321 -3.83 -6.98 8.13
N GLU A 322 -4.32 -7.89 7.31
CA GLU A 322 -3.95 -8.01 5.90
C GLU A 322 -5.18 -7.84 5.00
N ARG A 323 -5.03 -7.25 3.82
CA ARG A 323 -6.01 -7.32 2.74
C ARG A 323 -6.03 -8.75 2.19
N GLU A 324 -7.23 -9.25 1.92
CA GLU A 324 -7.42 -10.53 1.21
C GLU A 324 -7.41 -10.34 -0.31
#